data_AF-A0A2V4XEP4-F1
#
_entry.id   AF-A0A2V4XEP4-F1
#
_cell.length_a   1.000
_cell.length_b   1.000
_cell.length_c   1.000
_cell.angle_alpha   90.00
_cell.angle_beta   90.00
_cell.angle_gamma   90.00
#
_symmetry.space_group_name_H-M   'P 1'
#
loop_
_entity.id
_entity.type
_entity.pdbx_description
1 polymer ?
#
loop_
_entity_poly.entity_id
_entity_poly.type
_entity_poly.pdbx_seq_one_letter_code
_entity_poly.pdbx_strand_id
1 'polypeptide(L)'
;MNDYLHSTIPNLKPFNYERHHDSHFINQDWVLVNGISKKKSIYTFREDNILEISRKDVVIKTSWNISLQNIFTIETEDGLIQVKAYFKDDDILVLNHVNKNEFALYINITNYDDELSSVDDIQDYLKNKYRKKVNSIIYDHEFYYIERSEEFGPFKVEELAEKVNSGEISGYCFVRDVNEYDYSNRLRVFDLINEL
;
A
#
# COMPACT_ATOMS: atom_id res chain seq x y z
N MET A 1 -15.74 -18.70 5.37
CA MET A 1 -14.61 -19.20 6.19
C MET A 1 -13.29 -18.69 5.60
N ASN A 2 -13.01 -17.40 5.80
CA ASN A 2 -11.67 -16.82 6.06
C ASN A 2 -11.87 -15.34 6.50
N ASP A 3 -12.89 -15.07 7.32
CA ASP A 3 -13.34 -13.70 7.62
C ASP A 3 -12.34 -12.90 8.44
N TYR A 4 -11.49 -13.55 9.22
CA TYR A 4 -10.49 -12.88 10.06
C TYR A 4 -9.48 -12.06 9.25
N LEU A 5 -8.93 -12.62 8.17
CA LEU A 5 -7.94 -11.92 7.34
C LEU A 5 -8.56 -10.71 6.64
N HIS A 6 -9.71 -10.89 5.99
CA HIS A 6 -10.36 -9.83 5.21
C HIS A 6 -11.04 -8.77 6.09
N SER A 7 -11.45 -9.12 7.31
CA SER A 7 -11.90 -8.13 8.30
C SER A 7 -10.74 -7.33 8.89
N THR A 8 -9.55 -7.91 9.02
CA THR A 8 -8.38 -7.24 9.57
C THR A 8 -7.65 -6.39 8.53
N ILE A 9 -7.51 -6.90 7.30
CA ILE A 9 -6.87 -6.20 6.19
C ILE A 9 -7.82 -6.24 4.97
N PRO A 10 -8.59 -5.16 4.74
CA PRO A 10 -9.52 -5.12 3.62
C PRO A 10 -8.78 -5.00 2.28
N ASN A 11 -9.47 -5.36 1.19
CA ASN A 11 -9.01 -5.17 -0.20
C ASN A 11 -7.71 -5.90 -0.58
N LEU A 12 -7.45 -7.06 0.04
CA LEU A 12 -6.35 -7.95 -0.35
C LEU A 12 -6.62 -8.61 -1.71
N LYS A 13 -5.60 -8.60 -2.58
CA LYS A 13 -5.58 -9.31 -3.86
C LYS A 13 -4.79 -10.61 -3.71
N PRO A 14 -5.31 -11.75 -4.19
CA PRO A 14 -4.55 -13.01 -4.12
C PRO A 14 -3.30 -12.95 -4.99
N PHE A 15 -2.24 -13.63 -4.57
CA PHE A 15 -1.04 -13.80 -5.38
C PHE A 15 -1.36 -14.51 -6.70
N ASN A 16 -0.76 -14.01 -7.77
CA ASN A 16 -0.81 -14.60 -9.10
C ASN A 16 0.63 -14.80 -9.58
N TYR A 17 1.00 -16.06 -9.83
CA TYR A 17 2.35 -16.43 -10.23
C TYR A 17 2.82 -15.69 -11.48
N GLU A 18 2.02 -15.71 -12.55
CA GLU A 18 2.38 -15.09 -13.83
C GLU A 18 2.60 -13.57 -13.74
N ARG A 19 1.89 -12.89 -12.83
CA ARG A 19 1.93 -11.42 -12.73
C ARG A 19 2.89 -10.90 -11.69
N HIS A 20 3.07 -11.62 -10.58
CA HIS A 20 3.75 -11.09 -9.40
C HIS A 20 5.08 -11.79 -9.08
N HIS A 21 5.32 -13.01 -9.58
CA HIS A 21 6.48 -13.80 -9.19
C HIS A 21 7.79 -13.05 -9.49
N ASP A 22 8.06 -12.75 -10.76
CA ASP A 22 9.34 -12.14 -11.16
C ASP A 22 9.41 -10.63 -10.90
N SER A 23 8.26 -9.96 -10.95
CA SER A 23 8.16 -8.49 -10.90
C SER A 23 8.10 -7.92 -9.48
N HIS A 24 7.40 -8.60 -8.57
CA HIS A 24 6.98 -8.03 -7.30
C HIS A 24 7.24 -8.93 -6.10
N PHE A 25 7.82 -10.12 -6.27
CA PHE A 25 7.99 -11.08 -5.17
C PHE A 25 9.43 -11.57 -5.03
N ILE A 26 10.01 -12.04 -6.13
CA ILE A 26 11.37 -12.59 -6.18
C ILE A 26 12.42 -11.47 -6.10
N ASN A 27 13.50 -11.75 -5.37
CA ASN A 27 14.64 -10.86 -5.15
C ASN A 27 14.26 -9.50 -4.53
N GLN A 28 13.12 -9.46 -3.84
CA GLN A 28 12.66 -8.31 -3.07
C GLN A 28 12.95 -8.51 -1.58
N ASP A 29 13.29 -7.43 -0.89
CA ASP A 29 13.57 -7.42 0.55
C ASP A 29 12.30 -7.11 1.35
N TRP A 30 11.84 -8.09 2.12
CA TRP A 30 10.58 -8.04 2.87
C TRP A 30 10.81 -7.96 4.37
N VAL A 31 10.48 -6.81 4.98
CA VAL A 31 10.54 -6.65 6.43
C VAL A 31 9.29 -7.23 7.07
N LEU A 32 9.46 -8.16 8.01
CA LEU A 32 8.35 -8.72 8.80
C LEU A 32 7.83 -7.71 9.83
N VAL A 33 6.59 -7.26 9.66
CA VAL A 33 5.93 -6.27 10.52
C VAL A 33 5.52 -6.86 11.87
N ASN A 34 4.84 -8.02 11.87
CA ASN A 34 4.31 -8.63 13.10
C ASN A 34 5.41 -8.99 14.12
N GLY A 35 6.67 -9.09 13.68
CA GLY A 35 7.83 -9.43 14.51
C GLY A 35 8.78 -8.27 14.80
N ILE A 36 8.57 -7.08 14.23
CA ILE A 36 9.56 -6.00 14.29
C ILE A 36 9.81 -5.52 15.72
N SER A 37 8.78 -5.54 16.57
CA SER A 37 8.87 -5.16 17.99
C SER A 37 9.82 -6.05 18.80
N LYS A 38 10.08 -7.27 18.32
CA LYS A 38 11.03 -8.21 18.94
C LYS A 38 12.40 -8.10 18.27
N LYS A 39 12.45 -8.30 16.95
CA LYS A 39 13.67 -8.27 16.13
C LYS A 39 13.33 -7.99 14.67
N LYS A 40 13.96 -6.97 14.07
CA LYS A 40 13.96 -6.74 12.62
C LYS A 40 14.50 -7.99 11.91
N SER A 41 13.72 -8.51 10.99
CA SER A 41 14.06 -9.65 10.13
C SER A 41 13.63 -9.31 8.71
N ILE A 42 14.57 -9.43 7.77
CA ILE A 42 14.36 -9.19 6.34
C ILE A 42 14.33 -10.53 5.65
N TYR A 43 13.32 -10.76 4.82
CA TYR A 43 13.09 -12.00 4.09
C TYR A 43 13.27 -11.73 2.61
N THR A 44 14.08 -12.52 1.92
CA THR A 44 14.31 -12.39 0.48
C THR A 44 14.07 -13.73 -0.19
N PHE A 45 13.02 -13.81 -1.01
CA PHE A 45 12.68 -15.01 -1.78
C PHE A 45 13.51 -15.03 -3.07
N ARG A 46 14.40 -16.00 -3.23
CA ARG A 46 15.30 -16.15 -4.39
C ARG A 46 14.76 -17.14 -5.41
N GLU A 47 15.24 -17.01 -6.66
CA GLU A 47 14.85 -17.83 -7.83
C GLU A 47 15.08 -19.34 -7.65
N ASP A 48 16.09 -19.72 -6.86
CA ASP A 48 16.44 -21.13 -6.61
C ASP A 48 15.63 -21.78 -5.47
N ASN A 49 14.42 -21.27 -5.18
CA ASN A 49 13.59 -21.75 -4.05
C ASN A 49 14.29 -21.58 -2.69
N ILE A 50 15.24 -20.65 -2.60
CA ILE A 50 15.96 -20.29 -1.37
C ILE A 50 15.26 -19.08 -0.76
N LEU A 51 14.96 -19.17 0.53
CA LEU A 51 14.51 -18.06 1.34
C LEU A 51 15.66 -17.61 2.23
N GLU A 52 16.14 -16.40 2.01
CA GLU A 52 17.16 -15.78 2.85
C GLU A 52 16.48 -14.95 3.93
N ILE A 53 16.83 -15.18 5.19
CA ILE A 53 16.31 -14.47 6.35
C ILE A 53 17.50 -13.75 7.00
N SER A 54 17.61 -12.46 6.74
CA SER A 54 18.63 -11.60 7.34
C SER A 54 18.13 -11.04 8.68
N ARG A 55 18.92 -11.26 9.73
CA ARG A 55 18.66 -10.79 11.09
C ARG A 55 19.94 -10.16 11.65
N LYS A 56 19.99 -8.82 11.67
CA LYS A 56 21.20 -8.07 12.05
C LYS A 56 22.42 -8.57 11.26
N ASP A 57 23.26 -9.39 11.88
CA ASP A 57 24.54 -9.87 11.34
C ASP A 57 24.50 -11.35 10.92
N VAL A 58 23.33 -12.00 10.98
CA VAL A 58 23.17 -13.42 10.62
C VAL A 58 22.21 -13.54 9.44
N VAL A 59 22.65 -14.26 8.41
CA VAL A 59 21.81 -14.68 7.29
C VAL A 59 21.52 -16.16 7.42
N ILE A 60 20.25 -16.48 7.61
CA ILE A 60 19.76 -17.86 7.63
C ILE A 60 19.22 -18.17 6.25
N LYS A 61 19.58 -19.32 5.68
CA LYS A 61 19.03 -19.80 4.42
C LYS A 61 18.13 -20.99 4.69
N THR A 62 16.91 -20.92 4.19
CA THR A 62 15.93 -22.01 4.24
C THR A 62 15.32 -22.22 2.86
N SER A 63 14.44 -23.19 2.72
CA SER A 63 13.76 -23.49 1.47
C SER A 63 12.31 -22.97 1.45
N TRP A 64 11.85 -22.61 0.27
CA TRP A 64 10.44 -22.36 0.01
C TRP A 64 10.03 -22.97 -1.34
N ASN A 65 8.75 -23.26 -1.51
CA ASN A 65 8.22 -23.74 -2.77
C ASN A 65 6.79 -23.23 -2.96
N ILE A 66 6.30 -23.19 -4.19
CA ILE A 66 4.92 -22.81 -4.50
C ILE A 66 4.25 -23.89 -5.34
N SER A 67 3.04 -24.29 -4.95
CA SER A 67 2.22 -25.23 -5.72
C SER A 67 1.49 -24.52 -6.89
N LEU A 68 0.94 -25.32 -7.81
CA LEU A 68 0.08 -24.84 -8.90
C LEU A 68 -1.17 -24.07 -8.42
N GLN A 69 -1.55 -24.22 -7.15
CA GLN A 69 -2.66 -23.49 -6.53
C GLN A 69 -2.20 -22.24 -5.78
N ASN A 70 -0.98 -21.75 -6.03
CA ASN A 70 -0.36 -20.61 -5.35
C ASN A 70 -0.27 -20.77 -3.82
N ILE A 71 -0.14 -22.01 -3.34
CA ILE A 71 0.11 -22.31 -1.93
C ILE A 71 1.61 -22.42 -1.74
N PHE A 72 2.15 -21.55 -0.88
CA PHE A 72 3.56 -21.53 -0.53
C PHE A 72 3.80 -22.52 0.60
N THR A 73 4.83 -23.34 0.45
CA THR A 73 5.39 -24.18 1.51
C THR A 73 6.72 -23.57 1.91
N ILE A 74 6.89 -23.23 3.19
CA ILE A 74 8.11 -22.60 3.70
C ILE A 74 8.66 -23.50 4.81
N GLU A 75 9.95 -23.76 4.78
CA GLU A 75 10.65 -24.48 5.83
C GLU A 75 11.07 -23.49 6.93
N THR A 76 10.56 -23.71 8.15
CA THR A 76 10.91 -22.91 9.34
C THR A 76 11.57 -23.78 10.40
N GLU A 77 12.11 -23.16 11.44
CA GLU A 77 12.68 -23.87 12.60
C GLU A 77 11.67 -24.84 13.25
N ASP A 78 10.38 -24.51 13.18
CA ASP A 78 9.28 -25.32 13.74
C ASP A 78 8.72 -26.36 12.74
N GLY A 79 9.30 -26.47 11.54
CA GLY A 79 8.93 -27.39 10.48
C GLY A 79 8.30 -26.72 9.26
N LEU A 80 7.69 -27.53 8.39
CA LEU A 80 7.09 -27.05 7.15
C LEU A 80 5.74 -26.38 7.42
N ILE A 81 5.60 -25.13 6.98
CA ILE A 81 4.35 -24.38 7.04
C ILE A 81 3.77 -24.17 5.64
N GLN A 82 2.44 -24.11 5.56
CA GLN A 82 1.73 -23.78 4.33
C GLN A 82 0.99 -22.45 4.47
N VAL A 83 1.23 -21.55 3.54
CA VAL A 83 0.68 -20.19 3.53
C VAL A 83 0.15 -19.81 2.16
N LYS A 84 -0.85 -18.94 2.14
CA LYS A 84 -1.35 -18.27 0.92
C LYS A 84 -0.87 -16.83 0.91
N ALA A 85 -0.31 -16.40 -0.20
CA ALA A 85 0.16 -15.03 -0.36
C ALA A 85 -0.95 -14.12 -0.92
N TYR A 86 -1.00 -12.90 -0.39
CA TYR A 86 -1.88 -11.84 -0.81
C TYR A 86 -1.11 -10.52 -0.86
N PHE A 87 -1.46 -9.64 -1.79
CA PHE A 87 -0.92 -8.30 -1.90
C PHE A 87 -2.01 -7.29 -1.52
N LYS A 88 -1.68 -6.34 -0.65
CA LYS A 88 -2.54 -5.20 -0.36
C LYS A 88 -2.35 -4.08 -1.39
N ASP A 89 -1.10 -3.92 -1.80
CA ASP A 89 -0.59 -3.09 -2.90
C ASP A 89 0.82 -3.60 -3.24
N ASP A 90 1.54 -2.88 -4.09
CA ASP A 90 2.82 -3.35 -4.65
C ASP A 90 3.94 -3.50 -3.61
N ASP A 91 3.84 -2.84 -2.45
CA ASP A 91 4.88 -2.91 -1.41
C ASP A 91 4.42 -3.68 -0.16
N ILE A 92 3.20 -4.22 -0.13
CA ILE A 92 2.67 -4.91 1.05
C ILE A 92 2.23 -6.31 0.70
N LEU A 93 2.98 -7.28 1.24
CA LEU A 93 2.74 -8.72 1.12
C LEU A 93 2.17 -9.27 2.42
N VAL A 94 1.17 -10.13 2.33
CA VAL A 94 0.56 -10.84 3.45
C VAL A 94 0.61 -12.34 3.19
N LEU A 95 1.25 -13.08 4.10
CA LEU A 95 1.25 -14.54 4.09
C LEU A 95 0.28 -15.04 5.16
N ASN A 96 -0.84 -15.63 4.73
CA ASN A 96 -1.85 -16.17 5.61
C ASN A 96 -1.68 -17.68 5.78
N HIS A 97 -1.59 -18.17 7.02
CA HIS A 97 -1.52 -19.60 7.28
C HIS A 97 -2.78 -20.32 6.80
N VAL A 98 -2.60 -21.48 6.16
CA VAL A 98 -3.72 -22.31 5.72
C VAL A 98 -4.41 -23.02 6.89
N ASN A 99 -3.62 -23.40 7.92
CA ASN A 99 -4.09 -24.24 9.03
C ASN A 99 -4.21 -23.49 10.37
N LYS A 100 -3.90 -22.19 10.41
CA LYS A 100 -3.95 -21.35 11.61
C LYS A 100 -4.60 -20.01 11.26
N ASN A 101 -5.34 -19.43 12.20
CA ASN A 101 -5.88 -18.07 12.07
C ASN A 101 -4.78 -17.03 12.38
N GLU A 102 -3.65 -17.15 11.68
CA GLU A 102 -2.47 -16.32 11.86
C GLU A 102 -1.96 -15.90 10.47
N PHE A 103 -1.53 -14.65 10.36
CA PHE A 103 -0.91 -14.13 9.16
C PHE A 103 0.35 -13.33 9.51
N ALA A 104 1.26 -13.29 8.56
CA ALA A 104 2.45 -12.46 8.62
C ALA A 104 2.33 -11.34 7.57
N LEU A 105 2.49 -10.10 8.01
CA LEU A 105 2.51 -8.91 7.17
C LEU A 105 3.97 -8.52 6.89
N TYR A 106 4.25 -8.20 5.64
CA TYR A 106 5.56 -7.81 5.15
C TYR A 106 5.48 -6.51 4.37
N ILE A 107 6.52 -5.68 4.51
CA ILE A 107 6.68 -4.44 3.73
C ILE A 107 7.93 -4.59 2.87
N ASN A 108 7.80 -4.30 1.57
CA ASN A 108 8.92 -4.25 0.63
C ASN A 108 9.76 -3.00 0.94
N ILE A 109 11.07 -3.21 1.15
CA ILE A 109 12.04 -2.13 1.38
C ILE A 109 13.13 -2.07 0.31
N THR A 110 13.02 -2.83 -0.77
CA THR A 110 14.05 -2.96 -1.82
C THR A 110 14.45 -1.61 -2.40
N ASN A 111 13.49 -0.69 -2.53
CA ASN A 111 13.70 0.68 -3.04
C ASN A 111 13.51 1.76 -1.95
N TYR A 112 13.49 1.36 -0.67
CA TYR A 112 13.22 2.25 0.44
C TYR A 112 14.50 2.50 1.23
N ASP A 113 15.01 3.73 1.17
CA ASP A 113 16.29 4.11 1.76
C ASP A 113 16.20 4.33 3.28
N ASP A 114 15.00 4.59 3.81
CA ASP A 114 14.81 4.81 5.25
C ASP A 114 14.70 3.48 6.01
N GLU A 115 15.34 3.40 7.18
CA GLU A 115 15.30 2.19 7.99
C GLU A 115 13.92 1.99 8.64
N LEU A 116 13.18 0.97 8.20
CA LEU A 116 12.08 0.41 8.99
C LEU A 116 12.67 -0.44 10.12
N SER A 117 12.84 0.15 11.30
CA SER A 117 13.51 -0.49 12.44
C SER A 117 12.59 -0.70 13.65
N SER A 118 11.53 0.10 13.75
CA SER A 118 10.61 0.13 14.89
C SER A 118 9.14 0.02 14.46
N VAL A 119 8.25 -0.20 15.44
CA VAL A 119 6.80 -0.15 15.21
C VAL A 119 6.36 1.26 14.80
N ASP A 120 6.98 2.29 15.39
CA ASP A 120 6.66 3.69 15.08
C ASP A 120 7.06 4.02 13.63
N ASP A 121 8.22 3.56 13.17
CA ASP A 121 8.68 3.75 11.79
C ASP A 121 7.69 3.12 10.79
N ILE A 122 7.16 1.93 11.12
CA ILE A 122 6.13 1.27 10.30
C ILE A 122 4.82 2.07 10.31
N GLN A 123 4.40 2.55 11.48
CA GLN A 123 3.17 3.35 11.57
C GLN A 123 3.29 4.63 10.75
N ASP A 124 4.43 5.33 10.85
CA ASP A 124 4.71 6.52 10.07
C ASP A 124 4.81 6.22 8.58
N TYR A 125 5.48 5.13 8.19
CA TYR A 125 5.52 4.67 6.80
C TYR A 125 4.13 4.41 6.24
N LEU A 126 3.31 3.62 6.92
CA LEU A 126 1.96 3.29 6.46
C LEU A 126 1.09 4.55 6.41
N LYS A 127 1.15 5.39 7.45
CA LYS A 127 0.42 6.66 7.50
C LYS A 127 0.82 7.58 6.35
N ASN A 128 2.12 7.75 6.10
CA ASN A 128 2.62 8.58 5.02
C ASN A 128 2.29 8.00 3.64
N LYS A 129 2.44 6.70 3.45
CA LYS A 129 2.13 6.01 2.18
C LYS A 129 0.66 6.13 1.83
N TYR A 130 -0.23 5.84 2.78
CA TYR A 130 -1.66 5.91 2.52
C TYR A 130 -2.20 7.33 2.51
N ARG A 131 -1.62 8.27 3.26
CA ARG A 131 -1.90 9.70 3.10
C ARG A 131 -1.49 10.18 1.71
N LYS A 132 -0.27 9.85 1.24
CA LYS A 132 0.18 10.17 -0.12
C LYS A 132 -0.70 9.54 -1.19
N LYS A 133 -1.18 8.31 -1.00
CA LYS A 133 -2.08 7.63 -1.95
C LYS A 133 -3.46 8.28 -2.00
N VAL A 134 -3.99 8.71 -0.86
CA VAL A 134 -5.23 9.51 -0.81
C VAL A 134 -4.99 10.85 -1.49
N ASN A 135 -3.88 11.54 -1.20
CA ASN A 135 -3.52 12.80 -1.84
C ASN A 135 -3.36 12.62 -3.35
N SER A 136 -2.65 11.60 -3.85
CA SER A 136 -2.48 11.36 -5.30
C SER A 136 -3.81 11.05 -5.98
N ILE A 137 -4.69 10.29 -5.32
CA ILE A 137 -6.04 10.05 -5.83
C ILE A 137 -6.82 11.36 -5.86
N ILE A 138 -6.75 12.21 -4.82
CA ILE A 138 -7.40 13.53 -4.80
C ILE A 138 -6.85 14.45 -5.90
N TYR A 139 -5.54 14.45 -6.14
CA TYR A 139 -4.89 15.18 -7.24
C TYR A 139 -5.32 14.67 -8.63
N ASP A 140 -5.63 13.37 -8.75
CA ASP A 140 -6.18 12.80 -9.98
C ASP A 140 -7.69 13.00 -10.14
N HIS A 141 -8.42 13.43 -9.10
CA HIS A 141 -9.81 13.81 -9.23
C HIS A 141 -9.92 15.17 -9.91
N GLU A 142 -10.90 15.28 -10.79
CA GLU A 142 -11.21 16.52 -11.48
C GLU A 142 -12.49 17.14 -10.91
N PHE A 143 -12.49 18.46 -10.81
CA PHE A 143 -13.52 19.25 -10.17
C PHE A 143 -14.05 20.32 -11.12
N TYR A 144 -15.34 20.61 -11.02
CA TYR A 144 -15.94 21.80 -11.63
C TYR A 144 -16.05 22.91 -10.59
N TYR A 145 -15.56 24.11 -10.90
CA TYR A 145 -15.82 25.27 -10.07
C TYR A 145 -16.95 26.13 -10.66
N ILE A 146 -17.70 26.80 -9.78
CA ILE A 146 -18.75 27.74 -10.18
C ILE A 146 -18.34 29.16 -9.81
N GLU A 147 -18.38 30.05 -10.78
CA GLU A 147 -18.14 31.48 -10.58
C GLU A 147 -19.12 32.29 -11.43
N ARG A 148 -19.70 33.35 -10.86
CA ARG A 148 -20.68 34.22 -11.55
C ARG A 148 -21.87 33.45 -12.18
N SER A 149 -22.26 32.33 -11.56
CA SER A 149 -23.32 31.42 -12.03
C SER A 149 -23.00 30.63 -13.30
N GLU A 150 -21.74 30.62 -13.72
CA GLU A 150 -21.23 29.77 -14.79
C GLU A 150 -20.32 28.69 -14.21
N GLU A 151 -20.43 27.48 -14.74
CA GLU A 151 -19.62 26.32 -14.34
C GLU A 151 -18.43 26.18 -15.27
N PHE A 152 -17.26 25.94 -14.68
CA PHE A 152 -15.99 25.83 -15.39
C PHE A 152 -15.26 24.57 -14.92
N GLY A 153 -14.76 23.79 -15.87
CA GLY A 153 -14.06 22.54 -15.59
C GLY A 153 -14.27 21.50 -16.69
N PRO A 154 -13.86 20.26 -16.43
CA PRO A 154 -13.26 19.79 -15.18
C PRO A 154 -11.76 20.18 -15.07
N PHE A 155 -11.26 20.39 -13.84
CA PHE A 155 -9.87 20.76 -13.54
C PHE A 155 -9.31 19.93 -12.39
N LYS A 156 -8.01 19.63 -12.40
CA LYS A 156 -7.32 19.00 -11.27
C LYS A 156 -7.06 19.99 -10.13
N VAL A 157 -6.75 19.47 -8.94
CA VAL A 157 -6.46 20.30 -7.75
C VAL A 157 -5.26 21.22 -7.97
N GLU A 158 -4.23 20.77 -8.70
CA GLU A 158 -3.06 21.59 -9.03
C GLU A 158 -3.43 22.76 -9.93
N GLU A 159 -4.27 22.53 -10.94
CA GLU A 159 -4.72 23.58 -11.86
C GLU A 159 -5.59 24.61 -11.11
N LEU A 160 -6.46 24.16 -10.20
CA LEU A 160 -7.22 25.07 -9.34
C LEU A 160 -6.31 25.87 -8.40
N ALA A 161 -5.26 25.26 -7.86
CA ALA A 161 -4.28 25.96 -7.03
C ALA A 161 -3.50 27.02 -7.83
N GLU A 162 -3.08 26.70 -9.05
CA GLU A 162 -2.43 27.66 -9.95
C GLU A 162 -3.35 28.83 -10.29
N LYS A 163 -4.63 28.57 -10.57
CA LYS A 163 -5.65 29.60 -10.84
C LYS A 163 -5.91 30.51 -9.63
N VAL A 164 -5.88 29.97 -8.41
CA VAL A 164 -5.98 30.78 -7.18
C VAL A 164 -4.72 31.63 -6.98
N ASN A 165 -3.54 31.04 -7.18
CA ASN A 165 -2.26 31.72 -7.01
C ASN A 165 -2.03 32.83 -8.06
N SER A 166 -2.53 32.64 -9.29
CA SER A 166 -2.49 33.65 -10.35
C SER A 166 -3.54 34.75 -10.18
N GLY A 167 -4.51 34.54 -9.27
CA GLY A 167 -5.64 35.45 -9.05
C GLY A 167 -6.73 35.36 -10.11
N GLU A 168 -6.73 34.32 -10.96
CA GLU A 168 -7.77 34.06 -11.96
C GLU A 168 -9.10 33.67 -11.30
N ILE A 169 -9.05 32.90 -10.20
CA ILE A 169 -10.22 32.53 -9.40
C ILE A 169 -9.99 32.81 -7.91
N SER A 170 -11.06 33.02 -7.17
CA SER A 170 -10.99 33.12 -5.70
C SER A 170 -10.80 31.75 -5.06
N GLY A 171 -9.93 31.65 -4.05
CA GLY A 171 -9.84 30.44 -3.21
C GLY A 171 -11.16 30.11 -2.49
N TYR A 172 -12.09 31.05 -2.39
CA TYR A 172 -13.41 30.83 -1.83
C TYR A 172 -14.45 30.35 -2.85
N CYS A 173 -14.07 30.13 -4.12
CA CYS A 173 -14.96 29.55 -5.11
C CYS A 173 -15.39 28.13 -4.68
N PHE A 174 -16.64 27.80 -5.00
CA PHE A 174 -17.18 26.47 -4.72
C PHE A 174 -16.83 25.51 -5.85
N VAL A 175 -16.47 24.29 -5.48
CA VAL A 175 -16.18 23.17 -6.38
C VAL A 175 -17.11 22.00 -6.09
N ARG A 176 -17.40 21.21 -7.12
CA ARG A 176 -17.99 19.87 -7.01
C ARG A 176 -17.08 18.87 -7.73
N ASP A 177 -17.07 17.63 -7.24
CA ASP A 177 -16.40 16.52 -7.91
C ASP A 177 -17.10 16.20 -9.24
N VAL A 178 -16.33 15.76 -10.25
CA VAL A 178 -16.87 15.32 -11.55
C VAL A 178 -17.93 14.22 -11.43
N ASN A 179 -17.86 13.38 -10.39
CA ASN A 179 -18.80 12.31 -10.12
C ASN A 179 -20.07 12.77 -9.38
N GLU A 180 -20.10 14.01 -8.90
CA GLU A 180 -21.26 14.58 -8.21
C GLU A 180 -22.21 15.24 -9.21
N TYR A 181 -23.51 14.96 -9.06
CA TYR A 181 -24.55 15.48 -9.95
C TYR A 181 -24.75 16.99 -9.80
N ASP A 182 -24.55 17.53 -8.60
CA ASP A 182 -24.76 18.95 -8.30
C ASP A 182 -23.81 19.46 -7.19
N TYR A 183 -23.97 20.73 -6.82
CA TYR A 183 -23.17 21.40 -5.79
C TYR A 183 -23.73 21.23 -4.36
N SER A 184 -24.53 20.18 -4.11
CA SER A 184 -25.02 19.89 -2.75
C SER A 184 -23.88 19.53 -1.81
N ASN A 185 -22.89 18.79 -2.30
CA ASN A 185 -21.67 18.40 -1.58
C ASN A 185 -20.48 19.32 -1.88
N ARG A 186 -20.74 20.59 -2.20
CA ARG A 186 -19.69 21.52 -2.62
C ARG A 186 -18.64 21.78 -1.53
N LEU A 187 -17.39 21.87 -1.96
CA LEU A 187 -16.25 22.31 -1.14
C LEU A 187 -15.76 23.67 -1.62
N ARG A 188 -14.93 24.37 -0.83
CA ARG A 188 -14.22 25.54 -1.35
C ARG A 188 -12.90 25.08 -1.95
N VAL A 189 -12.43 25.76 -3.00
CA VAL A 189 -11.10 25.52 -3.59
C VAL A 189 -10.02 25.59 -2.51
N PHE A 190 -10.13 26.53 -1.57
CA PHE A 190 -9.22 26.65 -0.43
C PHE A 190 -9.25 25.43 0.50
N ASP A 191 -10.42 24.83 0.76
CA ASP A 191 -10.51 23.63 1.60
C ASP A 191 -9.82 22.45 0.88
N LEU A 192 -10.03 22.34 -0.44
CA LEU A 192 -9.39 21.33 -1.28
C LEU A 192 -7.85 21.45 -1.29
N ILE A 193 -7.34 22.68 -1.31
CA ILE A 193 -5.91 22.97 -1.27
C ILE A 193 -5.32 22.81 0.16
N ASN A 194 -6.11 22.96 1.23
CA ASN A 194 -5.61 22.92 2.61
C ASN A 194 -5.89 21.63 3.38
N GLU A 195 -6.77 20.74 2.91
CA GLU A 195 -6.94 19.38 3.46
C GLU A 195 -5.75 18.43 3.13
N LEU A 196 -4.63 18.99 2.64
CA LEU A 196 -3.37 18.31 2.30
C LEU A 196 -2.57 17.81 3.52
#